data_AF-A0A2G3NPW0-F1
#
_entry.id   AF-A0A2G3NPW0-F1
#
_cell.length_a   1.000
_cell.length_b   1.000
_cell.length_c   1.000
_cell.angle_alpha   90.00
_cell.angle_beta   90.00
_cell.angle_gamma   90.00
#
_symmetry.space_group_name_H-M   'P 1'
#
loop_
_entity.id
_entity.type
_entity.pdbx_description
1 polymer ?
#
loop_
_entity_poly.entity_id
_entity_poly.type
_entity_poly.pdbx_seq_one_letter_code
_entity_poly.pdbx_strand_id
1 'polypeptide(L)'
;MKISVDSERLLNDAITDFDIFGEDFNVYAIYSYREDYDFEYISDYVDADEPTRDEFDTEEYYQKVMKDFKENLDRLKFTKHKKMTIADLIHELWEQNKIF
;
A
#
# COMPACT_ATOMS: atom_id res chain seq x y z
N MET A 1 -12.98 -23.59 -5.93
CA MET A 1 -11.86 -23.11 -6.76
C MET A 1 -11.15 -22.08 -5.94
N LYS A 2 -9.82 -22.10 -5.93
CA LYS A 2 -9.06 -21.32 -4.99
C LYS A 2 -8.03 -20.54 -5.79
N ILE A 3 -8.08 -19.22 -5.67
CA ILE A 3 -7.38 -18.30 -6.53
C ILE A 3 -6.47 -17.47 -5.64
N SER A 4 -5.18 -17.72 -5.71
CA SER A 4 -4.17 -16.87 -5.10
C SER A 4 -3.77 -15.78 -6.08
N VAL A 5 -3.73 -14.54 -5.62
CA VAL A 5 -3.00 -13.47 -6.33
C VAL A 5 -1.59 -13.47 -5.78
N ASP A 6 -0.59 -13.67 -6.65
CA ASP A 6 0.80 -13.57 -6.25
C ASP A 6 1.10 -12.14 -5.78
N SER A 7 1.16 -12.00 -4.47
CA SER A 7 1.42 -10.76 -3.77
C SER A 7 2.73 -10.85 -3.01
N GLU A 8 3.61 -11.81 -3.32
CA GLU A 8 4.87 -12.02 -2.58
C GLU A 8 5.74 -10.76 -2.62
N ARG A 9 5.86 -10.13 -3.79
CA ARG A 9 6.58 -8.85 -3.92
C ARG A 9 5.94 -7.76 -3.08
N LEU A 10 4.61 -7.58 -3.20
CA LEU A 10 3.89 -6.52 -2.48
C LEU A 10 3.93 -6.73 -0.95
N LEU A 11 3.89 -7.97 -0.50
CA LEU A 11 4.03 -8.36 0.90
C LEU A 11 5.44 -8.06 1.42
N ASN A 12 6.49 -8.36 0.65
CA ASN A 12 7.86 -8.05 1.03
C ASN A 12 8.12 -6.54 1.08
N ASP A 13 7.53 -5.78 0.15
CA ASP A 13 7.58 -4.31 0.17
C ASP A 13 6.91 -3.79 1.46
N ALA A 14 5.70 -4.28 1.79
CA ALA A 14 4.98 -3.88 3.01
C ALA A 14 5.71 -4.27 4.30
N ILE A 15 6.37 -5.44 4.35
CA ILE A 15 7.20 -5.85 5.49
C ILE A 15 8.41 -4.91 5.65
N THR A 16 9.03 -4.50 4.54
CA THR A 16 10.14 -3.55 4.57
C THR A 16 9.70 -2.21 5.15
N ASP A 17 8.54 -1.70 4.74
CA ASP A 17 7.99 -0.46 5.28
C ASP A 17 7.59 -0.61 6.75
N PHE A 18 7.03 -1.75 7.15
CA PHE A 18 6.77 -2.06 8.55
C PHE A 18 8.05 -2.00 9.41
N ASP A 19 9.16 -2.56 8.92
CA ASP A 19 10.44 -2.54 9.64
C ASP A 19 11.03 -1.12 9.77
N ILE A 20 10.73 -0.23 8.82
CA ILE A 20 11.23 1.16 8.81
C ILE A 20 10.34 2.09 9.64
N PHE A 21 9.02 2.01 9.47
CA PHE A 21 8.05 2.99 9.98
C PHE A 21 7.24 2.49 11.18
N GLY A 22 7.27 1.18 11.45
CA GLY A 22 6.55 0.56 12.56
C GLY A 22 5.11 0.17 12.24
N GLU A 23 4.47 -0.51 13.20
CA GLU A 23 3.16 -1.16 13.02
C GLU A 23 2.01 -0.19 12.71
N ASP A 24 2.05 1.01 13.26
CA ASP A 24 1.00 2.03 13.14
C ASP A 24 1.10 2.90 11.87
N PHE A 25 2.08 2.63 10.99
CA PHE A 25 2.24 3.37 9.74
C PHE A 25 0.99 3.25 8.88
N ASN A 26 0.38 4.39 8.51
CA ASN A 26 -0.88 4.36 7.78
C ASN A 26 -0.67 4.35 6.27
N VAL A 27 -1.41 3.48 5.60
CA VAL A 27 -1.39 3.32 4.13
C VAL A 27 -2.80 3.27 3.57
N TYR A 28 -2.92 3.58 2.28
CA TYR A 28 -4.10 3.28 1.48
C TYR A 28 -3.84 2.00 0.68
N ALA A 29 -4.48 0.90 1.07
CA ALA A 29 -4.51 -0.31 0.26
C ALA A 29 -5.39 -0.09 -0.97
N ILE A 30 -4.86 -0.38 -2.16
CA ILE A 30 -5.53 -0.19 -3.45
C ILE A 30 -6.05 -1.55 -3.93
N TYR A 31 -7.34 -1.59 -4.24
CA TYR A 31 -8.02 -2.79 -4.69
C TYR A 31 -8.19 -2.79 -6.21
N SER A 32 -7.93 -3.95 -6.81
CA SER A 32 -8.28 -4.29 -8.17
C SER A 32 -9.34 -5.39 -8.18
N TYR A 33 -10.01 -5.56 -9.32
CA TYR A 33 -11.06 -6.56 -9.49
C TYR A 33 -10.68 -7.54 -10.61
N ARG A 34 -10.90 -8.84 -10.37
CA ARG A 34 -10.69 -9.93 -11.31
C ARG A 34 -12.06 -10.41 -11.82
N GLU A 35 -12.42 -10.02 -13.05
CA GLU A 35 -13.72 -10.37 -13.65
C GLU A 35 -13.91 -11.87 -13.86
N ASP A 36 -12.82 -12.60 -14.13
CA ASP A 36 -12.79 -14.04 -14.39
C ASP A 36 -13.23 -14.89 -13.18
N TYR A 37 -13.18 -14.29 -11.99
CA TYR A 37 -13.42 -14.98 -10.72
C TYR A 37 -14.32 -14.21 -9.75
N ASP A 38 -14.84 -13.04 -10.15
CA ASP A 38 -15.73 -12.19 -9.36
C ASP A 38 -15.20 -11.93 -7.95
N PHE A 39 -13.95 -11.47 -7.84
CA PHE A 39 -13.36 -11.10 -6.56
C PHE A 39 -12.45 -9.87 -6.66
N GLU A 40 -12.37 -9.17 -5.54
CA GLU A 40 -11.46 -8.06 -5.32
C GLU A 40 -10.22 -8.51 -4.56
N TYR A 41 -9.10 -7.87 -4.84
CA TYR A 41 -7.82 -8.16 -4.22
C TYR A 41 -6.99 -6.89 -4.08
N ILE A 42 -6.09 -6.87 -3.12
CA ILE A 42 -5.14 -5.78 -2.95
C ILE A 42 -4.09 -5.90 -4.03
N SER A 43 -3.99 -4.89 -4.89
CA SER A 43 -3.05 -4.85 -6.01
C SER A 43 -1.86 -3.95 -5.76
N ASP A 44 -1.99 -3.00 -4.85
CA ASP A 44 -0.94 -2.03 -4.52
C ASP A 44 -1.24 -1.31 -3.19
N TYR A 45 -0.34 -0.49 -2.69
CA TYR A 45 -0.60 0.46 -1.60
C TYR A 45 0.24 1.74 -1.75
N VAL A 46 -0.18 2.81 -1.08
CA VAL A 46 0.57 4.08 -1.01
C VAL A 46 0.44 4.68 0.39
N ASP A 47 1.40 5.51 0.77
CA ASP A 47 1.40 6.23 2.05
C ASP A 47 0.11 7.04 2.24
N ALA A 48 -0.47 6.99 3.44
CA ALA A 48 -1.69 7.73 3.76
C ALA A 48 -1.47 9.00 4.57
N ASP A 49 -0.27 9.17 5.12
CA ASP A 49 0.08 10.31 5.96
C ASP A 49 0.98 11.26 5.16
N GLU A 50 0.71 12.55 5.27
CA GLU A 50 1.44 13.58 4.51
C GLU A 50 2.88 13.69 5.04
N PRO A 51 3.90 13.65 4.17
CA PRO A 51 5.29 13.76 4.59
C PRO A 51 5.53 15.12 5.25
N THR A 52 6.26 15.11 6.36
CA THR A 52 6.60 16.33 7.10
C THR A 52 8.01 16.79 6.78
N ARG A 53 8.27 18.10 6.82
CA ARG A 53 9.58 18.62 6.41
C ARG A 53 10.72 18.10 7.28
N ASP A 54 10.47 17.86 8.57
CA ASP A 54 11.45 17.41 9.55
C ASP A 54 11.89 15.94 9.38
N GLU A 55 11.19 15.15 8.57
CA GLU A 55 11.59 13.79 8.20
C GLU A 55 12.79 13.74 7.24
N PHE A 56 13.22 14.88 6.67
CA PHE A 56 14.17 14.90 5.56
C PHE A 56 15.39 15.81 5.80
N ASP A 57 16.57 15.32 5.47
CA ASP A 57 17.82 16.10 5.57
C ASP A 57 17.89 17.26 4.55
N THR A 58 17.27 17.09 3.39
CA THR A 58 17.36 18.05 2.28
C THR A 58 15.99 18.49 1.77
N GLU A 59 15.92 19.74 1.31
CA GLU A 59 14.71 20.28 0.69
C GLU A 59 14.36 19.54 -0.61
N GLU A 60 15.37 19.17 -1.40
CA GLU A 60 15.17 18.46 -2.66
C GLU A 60 14.48 17.11 -2.45
N TYR A 61 14.90 16.35 -1.44
CA TYR A 61 14.31 15.05 -1.17
C TYR A 61 12.89 15.17 -0.61
N TYR A 62 12.65 16.12 0.31
CA TYR A 62 11.31 16.43 0.80
C TYR A 62 10.36 16.81 -0.35
N GLN A 63 10.76 17.71 -1.24
CA GLN A 63 9.92 18.15 -2.36
C GLN A 63 9.63 17.01 -3.33
N LYS A 64 10.57 16.09 -3.53
CA LYS A 64 10.35 14.88 -4.34
C LYS A 64 9.29 13.97 -3.70
N VAL A 65 9.45 13.62 -2.43
CA VAL A 65 8.49 12.73 -1.73
C VAL A 65 7.10 13.39 -1.63
N MET A 66 7.03 14.68 -1.32
CA MET A 66 5.79 15.45 -1.29
C MET A 66 5.09 15.49 -2.67
N LYS A 67 5.85 15.54 -3.76
CA LYS A 67 5.29 15.45 -5.10
C LYS A 67 4.72 14.05 -5.37
N ASP A 68 5.48 13.00 -5.07
CA ASP A 68 5.05 11.61 -5.25
C ASP A 68 3.78 11.32 -4.42
N PHE A 69 3.72 11.78 -3.17
CA PHE A 69 2.54 11.71 -2.31
C PHE A 69 1.30 12.34 -2.97
N LYS A 70 1.43 13.57 -3.48
CA LYS A 70 0.32 14.27 -4.16
C LYS A 70 -0.14 13.56 -5.43
N GLU A 71 0.79 13.03 -6.22
CA GLU A 71 0.45 12.24 -7.41
C GLU A 71 -0.28 10.94 -7.03
N ASN A 72 0.15 10.27 -5.97
CA ASN A 72 -0.53 9.09 -5.44
C ASN A 72 -1.95 9.42 -4.98
N LEU A 73 -2.14 10.49 -4.20
CA LEU A 73 -3.49 10.94 -3.78
C LEU A 73 -4.40 11.27 -4.97
N ASP A 74 -3.86 11.86 -6.04
CA ASP A 74 -4.65 12.14 -7.24
C ASP A 74 -5.10 10.86 -7.94
N ARG A 75 -4.20 9.85 -8.04
CA ARG A 75 -4.52 8.54 -8.61
C ARG A 75 -5.60 7.81 -7.79
N LEU A 76 -5.58 7.92 -6.46
CA LEU A 76 -6.57 7.28 -5.58
C LEU A 76 -8.02 7.68 -5.89
N LYS A 77 -8.27 8.86 -6.46
CA LYS A 77 -9.62 9.30 -6.86
C LYS A 77 -10.27 8.38 -7.89
N PHE A 78 -9.47 7.60 -8.61
CA PHE A 78 -9.92 6.70 -9.67
C PHE A 78 -9.79 5.22 -9.28
N THR A 79 -9.42 4.92 -8.03
CA THR A 79 -9.25 3.55 -7.54
C THR A 79 -10.21 3.27 -6.38
N LYS A 80 -10.54 1.99 -6.19
CA LYS A 80 -11.09 1.54 -4.91
C LYS A 80 -9.94 1.41 -3.93
N HIS A 81 -10.04 2.05 -2.77
CA HIS A 81 -8.98 2.02 -1.76
C HIS A 81 -9.54 2.07 -0.34
N LYS A 82 -8.73 1.63 0.64
CA LYS A 82 -9.08 1.65 2.07
C LYS A 82 -7.87 2.08 2.90
N LYS A 83 -8.06 3.03 3.81
CA LYS A 83 -7.03 3.38 4.81
C LYS A 83 -6.93 2.27 5.85
N MET A 84 -5.71 1.83 6.16
CA MET A 84 -5.41 0.85 7.20
C MET A 84 -3.96 1.04 7.71
N THR A 85 -3.60 0.31 8.76
CA THR A 85 -2.19 0.23 9.20
C THR A 85 -1.41 -0.70 8.27
N ILE A 86 -0.08 -0.53 8.21
CA ILE A 86 0.79 -1.43 7.46
C ILE A 86 0.75 -2.85 8.04
N ALA A 87 0.55 -3.00 9.35
CA ALA A 87 0.35 -4.30 9.99
C ALA A 87 -0.92 -5.01 9.49
N ASP A 88 -2.04 -4.28 9.37
CA ASP A 88 -3.28 -4.81 8.78
C ASP A 88 -3.07 -5.17 7.31
N LEU A 89 -2.36 -4.32 6.54
CA LEU A 89 -2.06 -4.60 5.14
C LEU A 89 -1.26 -5.91 4.99
N ILE A 90 -0.21 -6.11 5.78
CA ILE A 90 0.60 -7.34 5.78
C ILE A 90 -0.28 -8.55 6.07
N HIS A 91 -1.19 -8.44 7.05
CA HIS A 91 -2.12 -9.53 7.36
C HIS A 91 -3.02 -9.88 6.16
N GLU A 92 -3.65 -8.88 5.54
CA GLU A 92 -4.52 -9.07 4.38
C GLU A 92 -3.76 -9.63 3.16
N LEU A 93 -2.54 -9.15 2.89
CA LEU A 93 -1.68 -9.67 1.82
C LEU A 93 -1.22 -11.11 2.08
N TRP A 94 -0.94 -11.45 3.34
CA TRP A 94 -0.61 -12.81 3.73
C TRP A 94 -1.80 -13.76 3.53
N GLU A 95 -3.01 -13.35 3.93
CA GLU A 95 -4.23 -14.13 3.67
C GLU A 95 -4.52 -14.25 2.16
N GLN A 96 -4.32 -13.18 1.38
CA GLN A 96 -4.45 -13.19 -0.07
C GLN A 96 -3.50 -14.19 -0.74
N ASN A 97 -2.27 -14.33 -0.24
CA ASN A 97 -1.30 -15.32 -0.70
C ASN A 97 -1.67 -16.77 -0.31
N LYS A 98 -2.49 -16.96 0.73
CA LYS A 98 -2.85 -18.28 1.27
C LYS A 98 -4.07 -18.92 0.64
N ILE A 99 -4.72 -18.28 -0.31
CA ILE A 99 -5.85 -18.85 -1.05
C ILE A 99 -5.33 -19.93 -2.03
N PHE A 100 -4.83 -21.05 -1.46
CA PHE A 100 -4.65 -22.36 -2.09
C PHE A 100 -5.95 -22.87 -2.59
#